data_AF-A0A9E0AAU7-F1
#
_entry.id   AF-A0A9E0AAU7-F1
#
_cell.length_a   1.000
_cell.length_b   1.000
_cell.length_c   1.000
_cell.angle_alpha   90.00
_cell.angle_beta   90.00
_cell.angle_gamma   90.00
#
_symmetry.space_group_name_H-M   'P 1'
#
loop_
_entity.id
_entity.type
_entity.pdbx_description
1 polymer ?
#
loop_
_entity_poly.entity_id
_entity_poly.type
_entity_poly.pdbx_seq_one_letter_code
_entity_poly.pdbx_strand_id
1 'polypeptide(L)'
;MEVNNIILALETIYKTAEKSELKLDVFATIPVEIKRVCDYFEVNTIEAILLATCFVKSCFNVVELPEIIKHFGLENHSFLIYLENFNLLTFKSIVIKTENRNSENNYKLSQHIYDYILAQKSIPKELLEIKIKENTFSEFLSDMDILSNLKDDEKINYYYFIQKLKDLLNANIHFKLTEFAIKNLELVDSFVFFDTILDAMNCGENDFNTSLQSTVDDFYERKRDSFKYINNFLEEKTTLNLLDLIEKDSNSFSNRHRIQLTQKAVSMLK
;
A
#
# COMPACT_ATOMS: atom_id res chain seq x y z
N MET A 1 37.46 16.29 20.89
CA MET A 1 36.46 15.31 20.42
C MET A 1 35.37 16.09 19.71
N GLU A 2 35.49 16.24 18.39
CA GLU A 2 34.44 16.88 17.59
C GLU A 2 33.18 16.02 17.66
N VAL A 3 32.10 16.66 18.10
CA VAL A 3 30.85 16.00 18.45
C VAL A 3 30.29 15.29 17.21
N ASN A 4 30.02 14.01 17.40
CA ASN A 4 29.50 13.05 16.43
C ASN A 4 28.02 13.34 16.10
N ASN A 5 27.73 14.56 15.63
CA ASN A 5 26.35 15.05 15.61
C ASN A 5 25.71 14.90 14.23
N ILE A 6 24.98 13.80 14.03
CA ILE A 6 24.15 13.56 12.86
C ILE A 6 23.16 14.71 12.60
N ILE A 7 22.68 15.38 13.64
CA ILE A 7 21.74 16.51 13.53
C ILE A 7 22.41 17.69 12.79
N LEU A 8 23.67 18.01 13.10
CA LEU A 8 24.39 19.10 12.43
C LEU A 8 24.65 18.78 10.95
N ALA A 9 24.93 17.51 10.63
CA ALA A 9 25.08 17.09 9.24
C ALA A 9 23.75 17.22 8.47
N LEU A 10 22.63 16.77 9.06
CA LEU A 10 21.29 16.92 8.49
C LEU A 10 20.92 18.41 8.30
N GLU A 11 21.19 19.26 9.29
CA GLU A 11 20.93 20.70 9.20
C GLU A 11 21.78 21.38 8.12
N THR A 12 23.05 21.00 7.99
CA THR A 12 23.96 21.54 6.98
C THR A 12 23.49 21.18 5.58
N ILE A 13 23.12 19.91 5.35
CA ILE A 13 22.57 19.46 4.07
C ILE A 13 21.26 20.18 3.76
N TYR A 14 20.34 20.31 4.73
CA TYR A 14 19.08 21.04 4.55
C TYR A 14 19.30 22.48 4.09
N LYS A 15 20.22 23.22 4.74
CA LYS A 15 20.53 24.61 4.38
C LYS A 15 21.13 24.71 2.98
N THR A 16 22.08 23.83 2.63
CA THR A 16 22.67 23.79 1.28
C THR A 16 21.65 23.41 0.21
N ALA A 17 20.64 22.63 0.56
CA ALA A 17 19.62 22.17 -0.38
C ALA A 17 18.59 23.24 -0.79
N GLU A 18 18.51 24.36 -0.06
CA GLU A 18 17.56 25.43 -0.37
C GLU A 18 17.78 25.97 -1.80
N LYS A 19 16.75 25.89 -2.65
CA LYS A 19 16.78 26.31 -4.07
C LYS A 19 17.90 25.64 -4.89
N SER A 20 18.39 24.48 -4.46
CA SER A 20 19.44 23.73 -5.16
C SER A 20 18.96 23.04 -6.43
N GLU A 21 17.64 22.91 -6.62
CA GLU A 21 17.01 22.06 -7.65
C GLU A 21 17.52 20.61 -7.62
N LEU A 22 18.05 20.15 -6.47
CA LEU A 22 18.71 18.85 -6.28
C LEU A 22 19.94 18.63 -7.20
N LYS A 23 20.58 19.71 -7.66
CA LYS A 23 21.82 19.66 -8.45
C LYS A 23 23.02 19.32 -7.56
N LEU A 24 23.67 18.18 -7.82
CA LEU A 24 24.72 17.63 -6.96
C LEU A 24 25.97 18.51 -6.81
N ASP A 25 26.27 19.34 -7.81
CA ASP A 25 27.37 20.31 -7.81
C ASP A 25 27.23 21.35 -6.70
N VAL A 26 26.01 21.70 -6.29
CA VAL A 26 25.74 22.60 -5.15
C VAL A 26 26.29 22.04 -3.83
N PHE A 27 26.39 20.71 -3.74
CA PHE A 27 26.79 20.01 -2.52
C PHE A 27 28.28 19.65 -2.45
N ALA A 28 29.08 20.07 -3.44
CA ALA A 28 30.51 19.76 -3.52
C ALA A 28 31.33 20.28 -2.33
N THR A 29 30.80 21.25 -1.58
CA THR A 29 31.44 21.85 -0.40
C THR A 29 31.15 21.11 0.90
N ILE A 30 30.18 20.20 0.93
CA ILE A 30 29.77 19.45 2.13
C ILE A 30 29.79 17.91 1.97
N PRO A 31 30.83 17.32 1.33
CA PRO A 31 30.88 15.88 1.06
C PRO A 31 30.99 15.05 2.35
N VAL A 32 31.55 15.61 3.42
CA VAL A 32 31.73 14.92 4.70
C VAL A 32 30.39 14.72 5.39
N GLU A 33 29.54 15.75 5.38
CA GLU A 33 28.20 15.74 5.97
C GLU A 33 27.29 14.78 5.20
N ILE A 34 27.31 14.83 3.87
CA ILE A 34 26.55 13.91 3.02
C ILE A 34 26.97 12.48 3.31
N LYS A 35 28.27 12.18 3.25
CA LYS A 35 28.76 10.83 3.51
C LYS A 35 28.33 10.33 4.87
N ARG A 36 28.39 11.19 5.90
CA ARG A 36 27.95 10.84 7.26
C ARG A 36 26.48 10.45 7.31
N VAL A 37 25.59 11.19 6.63
CA VAL A 37 24.15 10.85 6.56
C VAL A 37 23.93 9.56 5.76
N CYS A 38 24.61 9.41 4.61
CA CYS A 38 24.55 8.18 3.82
C CYS A 38 24.94 6.95 4.64
N ASP A 39 26.06 7.02 5.37
CA ASP A 39 26.57 5.93 6.18
C ASP A 39 25.65 5.62 7.38
N TYR A 40 25.04 6.65 7.99
CA TYR A 40 24.18 6.48 9.17
C TYR A 40 22.81 5.87 8.86
N PHE A 41 22.22 6.20 7.70
CA PHE A 41 20.90 5.72 7.28
C PHE A 41 20.95 4.61 6.22
N GLU A 42 22.14 4.26 5.74
CA GLU A 42 22.36 3.33 4.63
C GLU A 42 21.56 3.72 3.38
N VAL A 43 21.79 4.96 2.94
CA VAL A 43 21.11 5.59 1.79
C VAL A 43 22.12 6.20 0.82
N ASN A 44 21.70 6.49 -0.40
CA ASN A 44 22.54 7.21 -1.37
C ASN A 44 22.48 8.74 -1.15
N THR A 45 23.29 9.47 -1.92
CA THR A 45 23.40 10.93 -1.80
C THR A 45 22.08 11.67 -2.01
N ILE A 46 21.28 11.29 -3.00
CA ILE A 46 19.99 11.95 -3.27
C ILE A 46 19.03 11.70 -2.11
N GLU A 47 18.94 10.46 -1.65
CA GLU A 47 18.14 10.07 -0.48
C GLU A 47 18.58 10.80 0.79
N ALA A 48 19.88 10.97 1.01
CA ALA A 48 20.40 11.75 2.14
C ALA A 48 19.96 13.22 2.11
N ILE A 49 19.97 13.84 0.92
CA ILE A 49 19.51 15.23 0.72
C ILE A 49 18.00 15.37 0.95
N LEU A 50 17.22 14.42 0.42
CA LEU A 50 15.77 14.35 0.63
C LEU A 50 15.43 14.14 2.11
N LEU A 51 16.12 13.20 2.75
CA LEU A 51 15.97 12.88 4.16
C LEU A 51 16.31 14.06 5.05
N ALA A 52 17.43 14.75 4.81
CA ALA A 52 17.80 15.94 5.57
C ALA A 52 16.71 17.01 5.54
N THR A 53 16.13 17.23 4.36
CA THR A 53 15.03 18.19 4.20
C THR A 53 13.77 17.75 4.91
N CYS A 54 13.38 16.48 4.77
CA CYS A 54 12.25 15.92 5.48
C CYS A 54 12.47 15.98 7.00
N PHE A 55 13.67 15.68 7.48
CA PHE A 55 14.00 15.68 8.90
C PHE A 55 13.82 17.06 9.52
N VAL A 56 14.38 18.11 8.89
CA VAL A 56 14.28 19.46 9.45
C VAL A 56 12.85 20.00 9.37
N LYS A 57 12.13 19.77 8.26
CA LYS A 57 10.76 20.27 8.13
C LYS A 57 9.73 19.49 8.95
N SER A 58 9.91 18.18 9.12
CA SER A 58 9.02 17.33 9.93
C SER A 58 9.43 17.26 11.40
N CYS A 59 10.38 18.09 11.84
CA CYS A 59 10.82 18.12 13.24
C CYS A 59 9.62 18.45 14.14
N PHE A 60 9.18 17.46 14.91
CA PHE A 60 8.00 17.49 15.78
C PHE A 60 6.63 17.65 15.10
N ASN A 61 6.55 17.66 13.76
CA ASN A 61 5.30 17.86 13.02
C ASN A 61 5.24 17.06 11.72
N VAL A 62 4.07 17.05 11.11
CA VAL A 62 3.86 16.52 9.76
C VAL A 62 4.25 17.60 8.73
N VAL A 63 4.88 17.19 7.63
CA VAL A 63 5.22 18.04 6.48
C VAL A 63 4.50 17.55 5.23
N GLU A 64 3.99 18.48 4.43
CA GLU A 64 3.40 18.15 3.13
C GLU A 64 4.48 18.04 2.04
N LEU A 65 4.33 17.10 1.11
CA LEU A 65 5.27 16.94 -0.01
C LEU A 65 5.52 18.24 -0.81
N PRO A 66 4.50 19.08 -1.12
CA PRO A 66 4.74 20.35 -1.79
C PRO A 66 5.69 21.29 -1.04
N GLU A 67 5.72 21.24 0.30
CA GLU A 67 6.64 22.06 1.10
C GLU A 67 8.09 21.57 0.99
N ILE A 68 8.29 20.25 0.90
CA ILE A 68 9.59 19.63 0.63
C ILE A 68 10.07 20.04 -0.77
N ILE A 69 9.20 19.91 -1.78
CA ILE A 69 9.51 20.26 -3.18
C ILE A 69 9.88 21.74 -3.30
N LYS A 70 9.08 22.61 -2.67
CA LYS A 70 9.31 24.06 -2.65
C LYS A 70 10.66 24.43 -2.02
N HIS A 71 11.13 23.68 -1.01
CA HIS A 71 12.44 23.92 -0.40
C HIS A 71 13.57 23.80 -1.42
N PHE A 72 13.51 22.80 -2.30
CA PHE A 72 14.49 22.62 -3.36
C PHE A 72 14.34 23.64 -4.50
N GLY A 73 13.29 24.45 -4.52
CA GLY A 73 13.00 25.37 -5.63
C GLY A 73 12.49 24.65 -6.89
N LEU A 74 11.94 23.45 -6.73
CA LEU A 74 11.42 22.65 -7.85
C LEU A 74 9.92 22.89 -8.05
N GLU A 75 9.46 22.63 -9.27
CA GLU A 75 8.05 22.43 -9.58
C GLU A 75 7.64 20.98 -9.27
N ASN A 76 6.36 20.73 -8.96
CA ASN A 76 5.88 19.40 -8.57
C ASN A 76 6.20 18.31 -9.59
N HIS A 77 6.06 18.61 -10.88
CA HIS A 77 6.34 17.66 -11.96
C HIS A 77 7.84 17.34 -12.09
N SER A 78 8.72 18.31 -11.79
CA SER A 78 10.17 18.12 -11.84
C SER A 78 10.64 17.18 -10.72
N PHE A 79 9.88 17.08 -9.62
CA PHE A 79 10.20 16.17 -8.53
C PHE A 79 9.93 14.68 -8.87
N LEU A 80 9.14 14.39 -9.90
CA LEU A 80 8.78 13.01 -10.25
C LEU A 80 10.00 12.10 -10.48
N ILE A 81 11.11 12.65 -10.99
CA ILE A 81 12.35 11.89 -11.20
C ILE A 81 13.01 11.44 -9.90
N TYR A 82 12.69 12.06 -8.77
CA TYR A 82 13.22 11.75 -7.45
C TYR A 82 12.21 11.00 -6.57
N LEU A 83 11.01 10.72 -7.08
CA LEU A 83 9.93 10.11 -6.31
C LEU A 83 10.30 8.70 -5.83
N GLU A 84 11.03 7.92 -6.64
CA GLU A 84 11.52 6.60 -6.24
C GLU A 84 12.51 6.69 -5.06
N ASN A 85 13.48 7.61 -5.12
CA ASN A 85 14.39 7.88 -4.00
C ASN A 85 13.64 8.34 -2.75
N PHE A 86 12.62 9.18 -2.91
CA PHE A 86 11.80 9.61 -1.78
C PHE A 86 11.01 8.45 -1.16
N ASN A 87 10.42 7.60 -2.00
CA ASN A 87 9.67 6.42 -1.56
C ASN A 87 10.55 5.39 -0.84
N LEU A 88 11.83 5.26 -1.24
CA LEU A 88 12.78 4.41 -0.53
C LEU A 88 12.96 4.79 0.95
N LEU A 89 12.88 6.08 1.28
CA LEU A 89 12.89 6.52 2.68
C LEU A 89 11.67 6.01 3.46
N THR A 90 10.53 5.85 2.78
CA THR A 90 9.32 5.26 3.35
C THR A 90 9.42 3.75 3.47
N PHE A 91 9.96 3.07 2.45
CA PHE A 91 10.18 1.62 2.46
C PHE A 91 11.18 1.18 3.53
N LYS A 92 12.21 1.99 3.79
CA LYS A 92 13.16 1.80 4.91
C LYS A 92 12.59 2.22 6.27
N SER A 93 11.31 2.58 6.35
CA SER A 93 10.66 3.06 7.56
C SER A 93 11.37 4.26 8.21
N ILE A 94 12.10 5.07 7.44
CA ILE A 94 12.77 6.27 7.96
C ILE A 94 11.74 7.41 8.09
N VAL A 95 10.94 7.57 7.04
CA VAL A 95 9.82 8.50 6.94
C VAL A 95 8.52 7.69 6.87
N ILE A 96 7.46 8.16 7.52
CA ILE A 96 6.13 7.55 7.49
C ILE A 96 5.20 8.51 6.77
N LYS A 97 4.46 7.99 5.81
CA LYS A 97 3.32 8.67 5.20
C LYS A 97 2.15 8.63 6.19
N THR A 98 1.65 9.79 6.58
CA THR A 98 0.44 9.90 7.41
C THR A 98 -0.76 10.15 6.54
N GLU A 99 -1.74 9.27 6.61
CA GLU A 99 -3.02 9.46 5.94
C GLU A 99 -3.98 10.17 6.88
N ASN A 100 -4.37 11.39 6.53
CA ASN A 100 -5.57 12.03 7.08
C ASN A 100 -6.59 12.12 5.95
N ARG A 101 -7.89 12.06 6.27
CA ARG A 101 -9.02 12.12 5.33
C ARG A 101 -8.94 13.26 4.28
N ASN A 102 -8.14 14.31 4.54
CA ASN A 102 -8.02 15.49 3.68
C ASN A 102 -6.62 15.72 3.09
N SER A 103 -5.62 14.85 3.35
CA SER A 103 -4.24 15.09 2.91
C SER A 103 -3.50 13.78 2.58
N GLU A 104 -3.31 13.52 1.29
CA GLU A 104 -2.73 12.28 0.78
C GLU A 104 -1.20 12.28 0.68
N ASN A 105 -0.53 13.37 1.07
CA ASN A 105 0.92 13.56 0.86
C ASN A 105 1.62 14.16 2.07
N ASN A 106 1.23 13.68 3.24
CA ASN A 106 1.75 14.14 4.51
C ASN A 106 2.76 13.15 5.04
N TYR A 107 3.91 13.65 5.49
CA TYR A 107 5.06 12.85 5.88
C TYR A 107 5.56 13.28 7.26
N LYS A 108 6.06 12.34 8.03
CA LYS A 108 6.80 12.62 9.26
C LYS A 108 7.92 11.60 9.45
N LEU A 109 8.94 11.95 10.20
CA LEU A 109 9.92 10.96 10.62
C LEU A 109 9.29 9.89 11.54
N SER A 110 9.80 8.67 11.40
CA SER A 110 9.49 7.58 12.31
C SER A 110 9.97 7.85 13.73
N GLN A 111 9.19 7.43 14.73
CA GLN A 111 9.54 7.63 16.15
C GLN A 111 10.87 6.98 16.51
N HIS A 112 11.12 5.74 16.07
CA HIS A 112 12.37 5.05 16.38
C HIS A 112 13.59 5.81 15.82
N ILE A 113 13.48 6.42 14.64
CA ILE A 113 14.55 7.23 14.05
C ILE A 113 14.89 8.42 14.94
N TYR A 114 13.87 9.13 15.47
CA TYR A 114 14.08 10.20 16.45
C TYR A 114 14.82 9.69 17.69
N ASP A 115 14.39 8.56 18.24
CA ASP A 115 14.95 8.02 19.48
C ASP A 115 16.45 7.72 19.32
N TYR A 116 16.87 7.14 18.18
CA TYR A 116 18.28 6.86 17.90
C TYR A 116 19.10 8.14 17.66
N ILE A 117 18.57 9.10 16.90
CA ILE A 117 19.24 10.38 16.64
C ILE A 117 19.45 11.17 17.94
N LEU A 118 18.40 11.29 18.76
CA LEU A 118 18.45 12.00 20.05
C LEU A 118 19.38 11.31 21.05
N ALA A 119 19.41 9.98 21.05
CA ALA A 119 20.33 9.19 21.86
C ALA A 119 21.77 9.17 21.31
N GLN A 120 22.02 9.75 20.13
CA GLN A 120 23.30 9.70 19.42
C GLN A 120 23.83 8.27 19.23
N LYS A 121 22.92 7.35 18.89
CA LYS A 121 23.22 5.92 18.68
C LYS A 121 23.03 5.55 17.22
N SER A 122 23.85 4.65 16.71
CA SER A 122 23.61 4.03 15.40
C SER A 122 22.25 3.33 15.36
N ILE A 123 21.53 3.47 14.26
CA ILE A 123 20.28 2.74 14.02
C ILE A 123 20.66 1.28 13.67
N PRO A 124 20.05 0.27 14.32
CA PRO A 124 20.19 -1.12 13.91
C PRO A 124 19.80 -1.31 12.45
N LYS A 125 20.58 -2.10 11.69
CA LYS A 125 20.37 -2.30 10.25
C LYS A 125 18.99 -2.88 9.96
N GLU A 126 18.50 -3.74 10.85
CA GLU A 126 17.19 -4.40 10.77
C GLU A 126 16.03 -3.39 10.78
N LEU A 127 16.23 -2.19 11.36
CA LEU A 127 15.23 -1.11 11.34
C LEU A 127 15.31 -0.24 10.07
N LEU A 128 16.36 -0.38 9.26
CA LEU A 128 16.58 0.31 7.99
C LEU A 128 16.45 -0.63 6.77
N GLU A 129 16.11 -1.89 7.01
CA GLU A 129 15.83 -2.86 5.96
C GLU A 129 14.49 -2.52 5.28
N ILE A 130 14.48 -2.66 3.96
CA ILE A 130 13.24 -2.61 3.20
C ILE A 130 12.46 -3.86 3.57
N LYS A 131 11.30 -3.68 4.20
CA LYS A 131 10.39 -4.78 4.51
C LYS A 131 9.94 -5.40 3.20
N ILE A 132 10.48 -6.57 2.88
CA ILE A 132 10.01 -7.37 1.74
C ILE A 132 8.64 -7.88 2.13
N LYS A 133 7.62 -7.49 1.35
CA LYS A 133 6.27 -8.00 1.55
C LYS A 133 6.29 -9.52 1.52
N GLU A 134 5.72 -10.16 2.54
CA GLU A 134 5.70 -11.62 2.60
C GLU A 134 4.91 -12.18 1.42
N ASN A 135 5.45 -13.21 0.76
CA ASN A 135 4.75 -13.87 -0.34
C ASN A 135 3.79 -14.94 0.21
N THR A 136 2.72 -14.50 0.88
CA THR A 136 1.69 -15.37 1.47
C THR A 136 0.32 -15.13 0.84
N PHE A 137 -0.55 -16.13 0.94
CA PHE A 137 -1.92 -16.01 0.42
C PHE A 137 -2.72 -14.91 1.16
N SER A 138 -2.47 -14.72 2.47
CA SER A 138 -3.09 -13.65 3.25
C SER A 138 -2.69 -12.26 2.75
N GLU A 139 -1.42 -12.06 2.40
CA GLU A 139 -0.93 -10.80 1.84
C GLU A 139 -1.52 -10.52 0.45
N PHE A 140 -1.75 -11.56 -0.36
CA PHE A 140 -2.48 -11.46 -1.62
C PHE A 140 -3.93 -11.01 -1.42
N LEU A 141 -4.65 -11.61 -0.47
CA LEU A 141 -6.03 -11.20 -0.16
C LEU A 141 -6.07 -9.76 0.35
N SER A 142 -5.11 -9.35 1.19
CA SER A 142 -4.99 -7.98 1.66
C SER A 142 -4.73 -6.98 0.53
N ASP A 143 -3.90 -7.32 -0.48
CA ASP A 143 -3.70 -6.47 -1.66
C ASP A 143 -5.00 -6.29 -2.45
N MET A 144 -5.82 -7.33 -2.54
CA MET A 144 -7.09 -7.27 -3.25
C MET A 144 -8.08 -6.35 -2.53
N ASP A 145 -8.17 -6.43 -1.21
CA ASP A 145 -8.99 -5.54 -0.38
C ASP A 145 -8.52 -4.08 -0.48
N ILE A 146 -7.21 -3.83 -0.38
CA ILE A 146 -6.64 -2.48 -0.59
C ILE A 146 -7.02 -1.96 -1.98
N LEU A 147 -6.92 -2.81 -3.02
CA LEU A 147 -7.26 -2.42 -4.38
C LEU A 147 -8.75 -2.07 -4.53
N SER A 148 -9.64 -2.78 -3.85
CA SER A 148 -11.07 -2.46 -3.81
C SER A 148 -11.31 -1.11 -3.14
N ASN A 149 -10.76 -0.91 -1.94
CA ASN A 149 -10.88 0.34 -1.19
C ASN A 149 -10.38 1.56 -1.99
N LEU A 150 -9.30 1.41 -2.77
CA LEU A 150 -8.81 2.47 -3.65
C LEU A 150 -9.83 2.85 -4.73
N LYS A 151 -10.61 1.90 -5.25
CA LYS A 151 -11.69 2.19 -6.20
C LYS A 151 -12.85 2.89 -5.49
N ASP A 152 -13.26 2.38 -4.33
CA ASP A 152 -14.42 2.90 -3.59
C ASP A 152 -14.18 4.31 -3.05
N ASP A 153 -12.93 4.62 -2.69
CA ASP A 153 -12.46 5.97 -2.37
C ASP A 153 -12.33 6.90 -3.60
N GLU A 154 -12.69 6.44 -4.80
CA GLU A 154 -12.53 7.14 -6.09
C GLU A 154 -11.07 7.54 -6.43
N LYS A 155 -10.08 6.95 -5.77
CA LYS A 155 -8.64 7.18 -6.04
C LYS A 155 -8.20 6.56 -7.36
N ILE A 156 -8.85 5.47 -7.75
CA ILE A 156 -8.66 4.83 -9.06
C ILE A 156 -10.00 4.62 -9.76
N ASN A 157 -10.00 4.70 -11.09
CA ASN A 157 -11.19 4.39 -11.87
C ASN A 157 -11.39 2.88 -12.05
N TYR A 158 -12.61 2.49 -12.40
CA TYR A 158 -13.01 1.09 -12.62
C TYR A 158 -12.13 0.34 -13.62
N TYR A 159 -11.75 0.95 -14.75
CA TYR A 159 -10.91 0.27 -15.75
C TYR A 159 -9.50 -0.03 -15.22
N TYR A 160 -8.94 0.88 -14.41
CA TYR A 160 -7.65 0.67 -13.77
C TYR A 160 -7.74 -0.41 -12.69
N PHE A 161 -8.80 -0.41 -11.88
CA PHE A 161 -9.11 -1.48 -10.93
C PHE A 161 -9.13 -2.86 -11.61
N ILE A 162 -9.88 -3.00 -12.72
CA ILE A 162 -9.98 -4.25 -13.48
C ILE A 162 -8.63 -4.73 -13.98
N GLN A 163 -7.80 -3.82 -14.52
CA GLN A 163 -6.46 -4.20 -14.98
C GLN A 163 -5.58 -4.63 -13.81
N LYS A 164 -5.60 -3.89 -12.70
CA LYS A 164 -4.79 -4.21 -11.51
C LYS A 164 -5.22 -5.51 -10.84
N LEU A 165 -6.50 -5.83 -10.81
CA LEU A 165 -6.98 -7.10 -10.29
C LEU A 165 -6.47 -8.27 -11.14
N LYS A 166 -6.47 -8.13 -12.47
CA LYS A 166 -5.87 -9.13 -13.37
C LYS A 166 -4.37 -9.28 -13.13
N ASP A 167 -3.64 -8.17 -13.00
CA ASP A 167 -2.20 -8.21 -12.74
C ASP A 167 -1.92 -8.89 -11.39
N LEU A 168 -2.72 -8.58 -10.36
CA LEU A 168 -2.60 -9.16 -9.02
C LEU A 168 -2.84 -10.68 -9.02
N LEU A 169 -3.89 -11.14 -9.72
CA LEU A 169 -4.14 -12.58 -9.90
C LEU A 169 -2.97 -13.26 -10.60
N ASN A 170 -2.47 -12.69 -11.71
CA ASN A 170 -1.36 -13.28 -12.47
C ASN A 170 -0.04 -13.31 -11.69
N ALA A 171 0.26 -12.26 -10.91
CA ALA A 171 1.45 -12.24 -10.05
C ALA A 171 1.41 -13.34 -8.97
N ASN A 172 0.20 -13.73 -8.56
CA ASN A 172 -0.06 -14.70 -7.50
C ASN A 172 -0.49 -16.07 -8.04
N ILE A 173 -0.29 -16.36 -9.33
CA ILE A 173 -0.68 -17.63 -9.99
C ILE A 173 -0.06 -18.88 -9.36
N HIS A 174 1.04 -18.72 -8.62
CA HIS A 174 1.70 -19.82 -7.93
C HIS A 174 0.87 -20.38 -6.76
N PHE A 175 -0.11 -19.64 -6.23
CA PHE A 175 -1.10 -20.20 -5.31
C PHE A 175 -2.13 -21.02 -6.08
N LYS A 176 -2.36 -22.26 -5.64
CA LYS A 176 -3.28 -23.21 -6.31
C LYS A 176 -4.69 -22.62 -6.51
N LEU A 177 -5.21 -21.89 -5.53
CA LEU A 177 -6.53 -21.26 -5.63
C LEU A 177 -6.56 -20.13 -6.65
N THR A 178 -5.49 -19.33 -6.73
CA THR A 178 -5.36 -18.28 -7.73
C THR A 178 -5.24 -18.87 -9.13
N GLU A 179 -4.44 -19.92 -9.31
CA GLU A 179 -4.36 -20.66 -10.57
C GLU A 179 -5.73 -21.23 -10.98
N PHE A 180 -6.46 -21.82 -10.02
CA PHE A 180 -7.80 -22.33 -10.24
C PHE A 180 -8.77 -21.23 -10.66
N ALA A 181 -8.79 -20.09 -9.97
CA ALA A 181 -9.67 -18.96 -10.29
C ALA A 181 -9.40 -18.43 -11.70
N ILE A 182 -8.14 -18.19 -12.07
CA ILE A 182 -7.76 -17.71 -13.41
C ILE A 182 -8.24 -18.65 -14.51
N LYS A 183 -8.20 -19.98 -14.28
CA LYS A 183 -8.58 -20.97 -15.29
C LYS A 183 -10.08 -21.19 -15.39
N ASN A 184 -10.82 -21.01 -14.30
CA ASN A 184 -12.18 -21.52 -14.19
C ASN A 184 -13.24 -20.45 -13.89
N LEU A 185 -12.85 -19.25 -13.44
CA LEU A 185 -13.78 -18.22 -12.99
C LEU A 185 -13.69 -16.97 -13.87
N GLU A 186 -14.83 -16.29 -14.04
CA GLU A 186 -14.80 -14.91 -14.52
C GLU A 186 -14.15 -13.99 -13.48
N LEU A 187 -13.76 -12.78 -13.89
CA LEU A 187 -13.04 -11.87 -13.00
C LEU A 187 -13.89 -11.44 -11.78
N VAL A 188 -15.19 -11.19 -12.00
CA VAL A 188 -16.12 -10.87 -10.91
C VAL A 188 -16.31 -12.07 -9.97
N ASP A 189 -16.42 -13.28 -10.52
CA ASP A 189 -16.54 -14.50 -9.72
C ASP A 189 -15.28 -14.70 -8.87
N SER A 190 -14.10 -14.45 -9.45
CA SER A 190 -12.82 -14.51 -8.73
C SER A 190 -12.79 -13.52 -7.57
N PHE A 191 -13.22 -12.27 -7.81
CA PHE A 191 -13.28 -11.23 -6.79
C PHE A 191 -14.21 -11.63 -5.64
N VAL A 192 -15.46 -12.02 -5.93
CA VAL A 192 -16.44 -12.44 -4.93
C VAL A 192 -15.92 -13.64 -4.12
N PHE A 193 -15.27 -14.60 -4.79
CA PHE A 193 -14.70 -15.78 -4.14
C PHE A 193 -13.58 -15.44 -3.16
N PHE A 194 -12.61 -14.63 -3.58
CA PHE A 194 -11.50 -14.24 -2.70
C PHE A 194 -11.95 -13.31 -1.57
N ASP A 195 -12.93 -12.44 -1.81
CA ASP A 195 -13.49 -11.56 -0.78
C ASP A 195 -14.20 -12.37 0.30
N THR A 196 -14.98 -13.39 -0.10
CA THR A 196 -15.62 -14.32 0.83
C THR A 196 -14.60 -15.11 1.65
N ILE A 197 -13.46 -15.50 1.06
CA ILE A 197 -12.37 -16.15 1.80
C ILE A 197 -11.78 -15.19 2.83
N LEU A 198 -11.52 -13.94 2.45
CA LEU A 198 -10.94 -12.93 3.32
C LEU A 198 -11.86 -12.65 4.52
N ASP A 199 -13.16 -12.45 4.29
CA ASP A 199 -14.15 -12.27 5.34
C ASP A 199 -14.18 -13.45 6.32
N ALA A 200 -14.20 -14.68 5.80
CA ALA A 200 -14.18 -15.89 6.63
C ALA A 200 -12.90 -15.97 7.49
N MET A 201 -11.75 -15.58 6.93
CA MET A 201 -10.47 -15.53 7.65
C MET A 201 -10.48 -14.44 8.74
N ASN A 202 -10.99 -13.25 8.42
CA ASN A 202 -11.06 -12.11 9.35
C ASN A 202 -12.01 -12.38 10.52
N CYS A 203 -13.15 -13.02 10.26
CA CYS A 203 -14.10 -13.42 11.31
C CYS A 203 -13.64 -14.68 12.07
N GLY A 204 -12.72 -15.47 11.51
CA GLY A 204 -12.27 -16.74 12.07
C GLY A 204 -13.29 -17.88 11.90
N GLU A 205 -14.38 -17.64 11.18
CA GLU A 205 -15.43 -18.62 10.90
C GLU A 205 -16.07 -18.37 9.52
N ASN A 206 -16.48 -19.46 8.88
CA ASN A 206 -17.19 -19.45 7.60
C ASN A 206 -18.70 -19.62 7.86
N ASP A 207 -19.34 -18.56 8.36
CA ASP A 207 -20.76 -18.52 8.73
C ASP A 207 -21.44 -17.26 8.16
N PHE A 208 -21.68 -17.26 6.85
CA PHE A 208 -22.45 -16.22 6.15
C PHE A 208 -22.04 -14.76 6.45
N ASN A 209 -20.74 -14.51 6.65
CA ASN A 209 -20.21 -13.21 7.02
C ASN A 209 -20.22 -12.19 5.86
N THR A 210 -20.16 -12.68 4.62
CA THR A 210 -20.04 -11.83 3.43
C THR A 210 -21.39 -11.36 2.90
N SER A 211 -21.48 -10.09 2.52
CA SER A 211 -22.66 -9.49 1.90
C SER A 211 -22.52 -9.51 0.38
N LEU A 212 -23.26 -10.39 -0.31
CA LEU A 212 -23.19 -10.51 -1.78
C LEU A 212 -23.42 -9.18 -2.49
N GLN A 213 -24.36 -8.37 -2.01
CA GLN A 213 -24.65 -7.06 -2.62
C GLN A 213 -23.45 -6.10 -2.47
N SER A 214 -22.81 -6.06 -1.30
CA SER A 214 -21.68 -5.16 -1.06
C SER A 214 -20.52 -5.55 -1.94
N THR A 215 -20.08 -6.81 -1.84
CA THR A 215 -18.94 -7.33 -2.61
C THR A 215 -19.11 -7.13 -4.13
N VAL A 216 -20.33 -7.30 -4.66
CA VAL A 216 -20.57 -7.12 -6.10
C VAL A 216 -20.59 -5.64 -6.50
N ASP A 217 -21.10 -4.75 -5.64
CA ASP A 217 -21.04 -3.30 -5.85
C ASP A 217 -19.59 -2.78 -5.71
N ASP A 218 -18.79 -3.40 -4.85
CA ASP A 218 -17.36 -3.14 -4.69
C ASP A 218 -16.57 -3.58 -5.92
N PHE A 219 -17.14 -4.46 -6.76
CA PHE A 219 -16.56 -4.79 -8.08
C PHE A 219 -17.04 -3.84 -9.18
N TYR A 220 -18.35 -3.73 -9.40
CA TYR A 220 -18.92 -3.01 -10.56
C TYR A 220 -19.17 -1.52 -10.30
N GLU A 221 -18.82 -0.68 -11.27
CA GLU A 221 -19.17 0.75 -11.24
C GLU A 221 -20.69 1.00 -11.41
N ARG A 222 -21.38 0.16 -12.20
CA ARG A 222 -22.77 0.38 -12.58
C ARG A 222 -23.68 -0.57 -11.82
N LYS A 223 -24.62 -0.01 -11.05
CA LYS A 223 -25.67 -0.77 -10.34
C LYS A 223 -26.45 -1.76 -11.20
N ARG A 224 -26.63 -1.47 -12.49
CA ARG A 224 -27.31 -2.40 -13.42
C ARG A 224 -26.53 -3.70 -13.59
N ASP A 225 -25.21 -3.61 -13.65
CA ASP A 225 -24.32 -4.75 -13.83
C ASP A 225 -24.26 -5.57 -12.53
N SER A 226 -24.18 -4.89 -11.38
CA SER A 226 -24.33 -5.54 -10.07
C SER A 226 -25.66 -6.30 -9.94
N PHE A 227 -26.78 -5.64 -10.25
CA PHE A 227 -28.10 -6.25 -10.19
C PHE A 227 -28.23 -7.46 -11.12
N LYS A 228 -27.67 -7.38 -12.33
CA LYS A 228 -27.65 -8.49 -13.27
C LYS A 228 -26.85 -9.67 -12.72
N TYR A 229 -25.67 -9.41 -12.16
CA TYR A 229 -24.84 -10.46 -11.57
C TYR A 229 -25.56 -11.13 -10.39
N ILE A 230 -26.12 -10.34 -9.47
CA ILE A 230 -26.83 -10.85 -8.29
C ILE A 230 -28.03 -11.71 -8.70
N ASN A 231 -28.85 -11.27 -9.66
CA ASN A 231 -29.95 -12.11 -10.16
C ASN A 231 -29.44 -13.43 -10.75
N ASN A 232 -28.37 -13.38 -11.55
CA ASN A 232 -27.77 -14.61 -12.07
C ASN A 232 -27.29 -15.53 -10.95
N PHE A 233 -26.72 -14.98 -9.87
CA PHE A 233 -26.29 -15.76 -8.71
C PHE A 233 -27.47 -16.40 -7.99
N LEU A 234 -28.55 -15.65 -7.77
CA LEU A 234 -29.77 -16.14 -7.13
C LEU A 234 -30.50 -17.20 -7.97
N GLU A 235 -30.37 -17.13 -9.30
CA GLU A 235 -30.87 -18.12 -10.25
C GLU A 235 -29.88 -19.29 -10.47
N GLU A 236 -28.79 -19.37 -9.69
CA GLU A 236 -27.76 -20.42 -9.73
C GLU A 236 -27.02 -20.53 -11.09
N LYS A 237 -26.90 -19.39 -11.79
CA LYS A 237 -26.29 -19.31 -13.13
C LYS A 237 -24.84 -18.84 -13.13
N THR A 238 -24.30 -18.37 -12.00
CA THR A 238 -22.89 -17.94 -11.95
C THR A 238 -21.96 -19.14 -11.86
N THR A 239 -20.71 -18.94 -12.27
CA THR A 239 -19.69 -19.99 -12.19
C THR A 239 -19.44 -20.44 -10.75
N LEU A 240 -19.64 -19.54 -9.78
CA LEU A 240 -19.53 -19.85 -8.34
C LEU A 240 -20.58 -20.88 -7.90
N ASN A 241 -21.82 -20.77 -8.39
CA ASN A 241 -22.87 -21.76 -8.10
C ASN A 241 -22.60 -23.07 -8.85
N LEU A 242 -22.28 -22.98 -10.15
CA LEU A 242 -22.06 -24.16 -11.00
C LEU A 242 -20.88 -25.02 -10.53
N LEU A 243 -19.85 -24.39 -9.97
CA LEU A 243 -18.69 -25.06 -9.40
C LEU A 243 -18.84 -25.36 -7.91
N ASP A 244 -19.99 -25.07 -7.30
CA ASP A 244 -20.26 -25.32 -5.88
C ASP A 244 -19.18 -24.71 -4.97
N LEU A 245 -18.87 -23.43 -5.16
CA LEU A 245 -17.83 -22.71 -4.43
C LEU A 245 -18.39 -21.82 -3.32
N ILE A 246 -19.58 -21.24 -3.55
CA ILE A 246 -20.25 -20.34 -2.63
C ILE A 246 -21.72 -20.73 -2.52
N GLU A 247 -22.25 -20.70 -1.30
CA GLU A 247 -23.67 -20.88 -1.01
C GLU A 247 -24.26 -19.65 -0.31
N LYS A 248 -25.58 -19.47 -0.44
CA LYS A 248 -26.32 -18.37 0.17
C LYS A 248 -27.09 -18.83 1.40
N ASP A 249 -27.28 -17.93 2.36
CA ASP A 249 -28.08 -18.23 3.54
C ASP A 249 -29.55 -18.45 3.13
N SER A 250 -30.03 -19.67 3.36
CA SER A 250 -31.42 -20.08 3.09
C SER A 250 -32.44 -19.40 4.00
N ASN A 251 -32.01 -18.88 5.16
CA ASN A 251 -32.86 -18.20 6.13
C ASN A 251 -32.94 -16.68 5.92
N SER A 252 -32.09 -16.13 5.06
CA SER A 252 -32.04 -14.69 4.78
C SER A 252 -33.18 -14.24 3.84
N PHE A 253 -34.36 -13.97 4.40
CA PHE A 253 -35.49 -13.36 3.70
C PHE A 253 -35.39 -11.82 3.70
N SER A 254 -34.33 -11.26 3.10
CA SER A 254 -34.20 -9.81 2.93
C SER A 254 -33.31 -9.46 1.73
N ASN A 255 -33.31 -8.19 1.31
CA ASN A 255 -32.44 -7.63 0.25
C ASN A 255 -30.92 -7.69 0.58
N ARG A 256 -30.53 -8.42 1.62
CA ARG A 256 -29.16 -8.60 2.08
C ARG A 256 -28.82 -10.08 2.03
N HIS A 257 -28.59 -10.57 0.82
CA HIS A 257 -28.15 -11.95 0.60
C HIS A 257 -26.76 -12.12 1.22
N ARG A 258 -26.68 -12.98 2.23
CA ARG A 258 -25.41 -13.38 2.85
C ARG A 258 -24.90 -14.65 2.18
N ILE A 259 -23.59 -14.73 2.01
CA ILE A 259 -22.93 -15.84 1.35
C ILE A 259 -21.76 -16.35 2.18
N GLN A 260 -21.38 -17.61 1.95
CA GLN A 260 -20.22 -18.25 2.54
C GLN A 260 -19.60 -19.26 1.58
N LEU A 261 -18.39 -19.72 1.91
CA LEU A 261 -17.75 -20.80 1.18
C LEU A 261 -18.50 -22.11 1.41
N THR A 262 -18.67 -22.92 0.37
CA THR A 262 -19.18 -24.28 0.53
C THR A 262 -18.14 -25.17 1.21
N GLN A 263 -18.54 -26.34 1.70
CA GLN A 263 -17.59 -27.33 2.23
C GLN A 263 -16.53 -27.75 1.20
N LYS A 264 -16.92 -27.78 -0.08
CA LYS A 264 -16.00 -28.03 -1.19
C LYS A 264 -14.94 -26.95 -1.27
N ALA A 265 -15.31 -25.67 -1.29
CA ALA A 265 -14.35 -24.57 -1.32
C ALA A 265 -13.46 -24.54 -0.07
N VAL A 266 -14.02 -24.77 1.13
CA VAL A 266 -13.23 -24.87 2.37
C VAL A 266 -12.19 -25.99 2.29
N SER A 267 -12.51 -27.11 1.64
CA SER A 267 -11.54 -28.20 1.44
C SER A 267 -10.39 -27.82 0.49
N MET A 268 -10.60 -26.87 -0.43
CA MET A 268 -9.58 -26.38 -1.37
C MET A 268 -8.59 -25.41 -0.71
N LEU A 269 -8.90 -24.90 0.49
CA LEU A 269 -8.02 -24.05 1.30
C LEU A 269 -7.02 -24.85 2.16
N LYS A 270 -7.18 -26.18 2.26
CA LYS A 270 -6.29 -27.09 2.99
C LYS A 270 -5.15 -27.59 2.11
#